data_AF-A0A660M570-F1
#
_entry.id   AF-A0A660M570-F1
#
_cell.length_a   1.000
_cell.length_b   1.000
_cell.length_c   1.000
_cell.angle_alpha   90.00
_cell.angle_beta   90.00
_cell.angle_gamma   90.00
#
_symmetry.space_group_name_H-M   'P 1'
#
loop_
_entity.id
_entity.type
_entity.pdbx_description
1 polymer ?
#
loop_
_entity_poly.entity_id
_entity_poly.type
_entity_poly.pdbx_seq_one_letter_code
_entity_poly.pdbx_strand_id
1 'polypeptide(L)'
;MRVVVVAKDNTDYSRQVATFVDDMARQTGHELEVLDPESREGESFCRAYDIVEYPTIVALSADSRLQAMWRGLPLPLISEVSYYAVQN
;
A
#
# COMPACT_ATOMS: atom_id res chain seq x y z
N MET A 1 -2.26 7.49 -11.24
CA MET A 1 -2.92 6.36 -10.50
C MET A 1 -2.53 6.43 -9.02
N ARG A 2 -3.21 5.74 -8.08
CA ARG A 2 -2.90 5.82 -6.62
C ARG A 2 -2.58 4.44 -6.04
N VAL A 3 -1.53 4.35 -5.24
CA VAL A 3 -1.18 3.14 -4.47
C VAL A 3 -1.12 3.50 -3.00
N VAL A 4 -1.83 2.74 -2.16
CA VAL A 4 -1.92 2.93 -0.71
C VAL A 4 -1.43 1.68 0.00
N VAL A 5 -0.54 1.85 0.97
CA VAL A 5 -0.05 0.80 1.87
C VAL A 5 -0.78 0.94 3.20
N VAL A 6 -1.64 -0.01 3.53
CA VAL A 6 -2.32 -0.06 4.82
C VAL A 6 -1.50 -0.92 5.78
N ALA A 7 -0.93 -0.29 6.81
CA ALA A 7 0.00 -0.93 7.72
C ALA A 7 0.01 -0.23 9.09
N LYS A 8 0.29 -1.01 10.14
CA LYS A 8 0.47 -0.49 11.50
C LYS A 8 1.95 -0.46 11.89
N ASP A 9 2.34 0.59 12.59
CA ASP A 9 3.66 0.71 13.22
C ASP A 9 3.83 -0.24 14.41
N ASN A 10 5.08 -0.51 14.78
CA ASN A 10 5.44 -1.37 15.91
C ASN A 10 4.86 -2.81 15.82
N THR A 11 4.81 -3.37 14.62
CA THR A 11 4.42 -4.76 14.34
C THR A 11 5.59 -5.52 13.72
N ASP A 12 5.48 -6.86 13.66
CA ASP A 12 6.52 -7.74 13.11
C ASP A 12 6.83 -7.47 11.63
N TYR A 13 5.88 -6.90 10.88
CA TYR A 13 6.03 -6.55 9.47
C TYR A 13 6.48 -5.10 9.24
N SER A 14 6.51 -4.23 10.27
CA SER A 14 6.77 -2.79 10.09
C SER A 14 8.10 -2.52 9.38
N ARG A 15 9.15 -3.28 9.69
CA ARG A 15 10.45 -3.13 9.00
C ARG A 15 10.35 -3.47 7.52
N GLN A 16 9.63 -4.53 7.16
CA GLN A 16 9.47 -4.94 5.77
C GLN A 16 8.71 -3.89 4.97
N VAL A 17 7.64 -3.33 5.55
CA VAL A 17 6.87 -2.24 4.94
C VAL A 17 7.73 -0.99 4.75
N ALA A 18 8.47 -0.55 5.79
CA ALA A 18 9.35 0.61 5.70
C ALA A 18 10.42 0.43 4.60
N THR A 19 11.10 -0.72 4.58
CA THR A 19 12.08 -1.04 3.53
C THR A 19 11.45 -1.06 2.15
N PHE A 20 10.24 -1.61 1.99
CA PHE A 20 9.55 -1.63 0.71
C PHE A 20 9.21 -0.23 0.20
N VAL A 21 8.67 0.64 1.08
CA VAL A 21 8.34 2.03 0.72
C VAL A 21 9.59 2.83 0.37
N ASP A 22 10.66 2.69 1.16
CA ASP A 22 11.95 3.34 0.88
C ASP A 22 12.54 2.87 -0.46
N ASP A 23 12.48 1.56 -0.74
CA ASP A 23 12.95 0.99 -2.00
C ASP A 23 12.10 1.42 -3.20
N MET A 24 10.78 1.53 -3.03
CA MET A 24 9.88 2.11 -4.05
C MET A 24 10.28 3.54 -4.39
N ALA A 25 10.42 4.40 -3.37
CA ALA A 25 10.82 5.79 -3.55
C ALA A 25 12.21 5.90 -4.20
N ARG A 26 13.17 5.10 -3.73
CA ARG A 26 14.55 5.10 -4.26
C ARG A 26 14.65 4.61 -5.70
N GLN A 27 13.89 3.58 -6.09
CA GLN A 27 13.98 2.98 -7.42
C GLN A 27 13.12 3.71 -8.46
N THR A 28 12.01 4.31 -8.04
CA THR A 28 11.02 4.88 -8.97
C THR A 28 10.92 6.40 -8.88
N GLY A 29 11.45 7.02 -7.82
CA GLY A 29 11.25 8.44 -7.53
C GLY A 29 9.85 8.79 -7.01
N HIS A 30 9.00 7.79 -6.75
CA HIS A 30 7.62 7.98 -6.30
C HIS A 30 7.42 7.43 -4.88
N GLU A 31 6.95 8.29 -3.98
CA GLU A 31 6.59 7.90 -2.62
C GLU A 31 5.21 7.22 -2.60
N LEU A 32 5.11 6.14 -1.84
CA LEU A 32 3.82 5.50 -1.58
C LEU A 32 3.16 6.12 -0.37
N GLU A 33 1.84 6.26 -0.43
CA GLU A 33 1.04 6.63 0.72
C GLU A 33 0.97 5.46 1.71
N VAL A 34 1.24 5.73 2.99
CA VAL A 34 1.07 4.76 4.08
C VAL A 34 -0.08 5.23 4.97
N LEU A 35 -1.07 4.37 5.17
CA LEU A 35 -2.28 4.66 5.91
C LEU A 35 -2.37 3.75 7.15
N ASP A 36 -2.45 4.37 8.32
CA ASP A 36 -2.70 3.65 9.58
C ASP A 36 -4.16 3.16 9.62
N PRO A 37 -4.41 1.84 9.68
CA PRO A 37 -5.77 1.30 9.74
C PRO A 37 -6.56 1.71 10.99
N GLU A 38 -5.90 2.17 12.06
CA GLU A 38 -6.56 2.63 13.29
C GLU A 38 -6.91 4.13 13.26
N SER A 39 -6.49 4.85 12.20
CA SER A 39 -6.96 6.21 11.95
C SER A 39 -8.39 6.22 11.41
N ARG A 40 -9.13 7.32 11.60
CA ARG A 40 -10.51 7.46 11.07
C ARG A 40 -10.59 7.25 9.55
N GLU A 41 -9.59 7.74 8.83
CA GLU A 41 -9.48 7.54 7.38
C GLU A 41 -9.17 6.08 7.06
N GLY A 42 -8.21 5.47 7.77
CA GLY A 42 -7.85 4.06 7.67
C GLY A 42 -9.03 3.12 7.89
N GLU A 43 -9.79 3.29 8.97
CA GLU A 43 -10.99 2.48 9.25
C GLU A 43 -12.01 2.56 8.11
N SER A 44 -12.23 3.77 7.58
CA SER A 44 -13.17 4.00 6.47
C SER A 44 -12.67 3.36 5.18
N PHE A 45 -11.37 3.47 4.91
CA PHE A 45 -10.71 2.89 3.74
C PHE A 45 -10.72 1.36 3.78
N CYS A 46 -10.35 0.77 4.92
CA CYS A 46 -10.38 -0.68 5.12
C CYS A 46 -11.78 -1.24 4.91
N ARG A 47 -12.82 -0.56 5.41
CA ARG A 47 -14.22 -0.96 5.18
C ARG A 47 -14.62 -0.86 3.71
N ALA A 48 -14.23 0.21 3.03
CA ALA A 48 -14.60 0.45 1.63
C ALA A 48 -13.99 -0.60 0.68
N TYR A 49 -12.78 -1.08 0.99
CA TYR A 49 -12.03 -2.02 0.15
C TYR A 49 -11.92 -3.44 0.73
N ASP A 50 -12.67 -3.75 1.80
CA ASP A 50 -12.69 -5.06 2.47
C ASP A 50 -11.29 -5.56 2.89
N ILE A 51 -10.53 -4.68 3.54
CA ILE A 51 -9.19 -4.97 4.07
C ILE A 51 -9.33 -5.52 5.49
N VAL A 52 -8.97 -6.79 5.65
CA VAL A 52 -9.09 -7.55 6.91
C VAL A 52 -7.76 -8.15 7.38
N GLU A 53 -6.68 -7.88 6.65
CA GLU A 53 -5.33 -8.40 6.91
C GLU A 53 -4.31 -7.28 6.70
N TYR A 54 -3.27 -7.24 7.55
CA TYR A 54 -2.20 -6.26 7.45
C TYR A 54 -0.82 -6.96 7.38
N PRO A 55 0.12 -6.42 6.58
CA PRO A 55 -0.04 -5.23 5.74
C PRO A 55 -0.89 -5.53 4.50
N THR A 56 -1.50 -4.51 3.89
CA THR A 56 -2.16 -4.65 2.59
C THR A 56 -1.78 -3.49 1.68
N ILE A 57 -1.39 -3.79 0.43
CA ILE A 57 -1.12 -2.78 -0.61
C ILE A 57 -2.29 -2.78 -1.58
N VAL A 58 -2.82 -1.59 -1.88
CA VAL A 58 -3.97 -1.39 -2.75
C VAL A 58 -3.61 -0.46 -3.90
N ALA A 59 -3.79 -0.91 -5.14
CA ALA A 59 -3.69 -0.07 -6.33
C ALA A 59 -5.08 0.35 -6.81
N LEU A 60 -5.27 1.65 -7.00
CA LEU A 60 -6.51 2.28 -7.41
C LEU A 60 -6.31 3.06 -8.72
N SER A 61 -7.32 3.02 -9.58
CA SER A 61 -7.44 3.93 -10.72
C SER A 61 -7.72 5.36 -10.25
N ALA A 62 -7.66 6.33 -11.19
CA ALA A 62 -8.01 7.73 -10.90
C ALA A 62 -9.45 7.89 -10.35
N ASP A 63 -10.36 6.99 -10.74
CA ASP A 63 -11.75 6.98 -10.27
C ASP A 63 -11.95 6.10 -9.02
N SER A 64 -10.89 5.84 -8.24
CA SER A 64 -10.92 5.04 -7.01
C SER A 64 -11.38 3.59 -7.17
N ARG A 65 -11.43 3.07 -8.41
CA ARG A 65 -11.73 1.65 -8.67
C ARG A 65 -10.50 0.80 -8.39
N LEU A 66 -10.69 -0.29 -7.63
CA LEU A 66 -9.67 -1.29 -7.35
C LEU A 66 -9.09 -1.87 -8.64
N GLN A 67 -7.75 -1.84 -8.75
CA GLN A 67 -7.00 -2.44 -9.86
C GLN A 67 -6.26 -3.70 -9.41
N ALA A 68 -5.60 -3.63 -8.24
CA ALA A 68 -4.89 -4.75 -7.63
C ALA A 68 -4.87 -4.62 -6.11
N MET A 69 -4.70 -5.76 -5.44
CA MET A 69 -4.59 -5.85 -3.98
C MET A 69 -3.64 -6.98 -3.61
N TRP A 70 -2.68 -6.69 -2.72
CA TRP A 70 -1.78 -7.68 -2.14
C TRP A 70 -1.95 -7.65 -0.63
N ARG A 71 -2.34 -8.79 -0.06
CA ARG A 71 -2.68 -8.94 1.36
C ARG A 71 -1.59 -9.74 2.08
N GLY A 72 -1.25 -9.29 3.29
CA GLY A 72 -0.32 -9.98 4.18
C GLY A 72 1.12 -9.97 3.67
N LEU A 73 1.84 -11.01 4.09
CA LEU A 73 3.21 -11.28 3.66
C LEU A 73 3.26 -12.56 2.82
N PRO A 74 4.23 -12.69 1.89
CA PRO A 74 5.27 -11.71 1.55
C PRO A 74 4.72 -10.49 0.80
N LEU A 75 5.43 -9.35 0.91
CA LEU A 75 5.12 -8.17 0.09
C LEU A 75 5.36 -8.47 -1.41
N PRO A 76 4.62 -7.81 -2.32
CA PRO A 76 4.82 -7.95 -3.77
C PRO A 76 6.20 -7.42 -4.20
N LEU A 77 6.57 -7.69 -5.44
CA LEU A 77 7.77 -7.11 -6.03
C LEU A 77 7.55 -5.61 -6.32
N ILE A 78 8.65 -4.85 -6.25
CA ILE A 78 8.68 -3.44 -6.64
C ILE A 78 8.13 -3.25 -8.06
N SER A 79 8.46 -4.13 -9.00
CA SER A 79 7.99 -4.06 -10.39
C SER A 79 6.48 -4.27 -10.53
N GLU A 80 5.87 -5.06 -9.66
CA GLU A 80 4.42 -5.29 -9.67
C GLU A 80 3.67 -4.05 -9.20
N VAL A 81 4.20 -3.36 -8.19
CA VAL A 81 3.56 -2.15 -7.63
C VAL A 81 3.90 -0.90 -8.46
N SER A 82 5.13 -0.78 -8.97
CA SER A 82 5.58 0.38 -9.75
C SER A 82 4.81 0.53 -11.07
N TYR A 83 4.33 -0.57 -11.65
CA TYR A 83 3.42 -0.55 -12.79
C TYR A 83 2.19 0.36 -12.55
N TYR A 84 1.69 0.39 -11.31
CA TYR A 84 0.53 1.22 -10.92
C TYR A 84 0.94 2.58 -10.33
N ALA A 85 2.09 2.69 -9.69
CA ALA A 85 2.50 3.92 -9.01
C ALA A 85 3.11 4.99 -9.95
N VAL A 86 3.79 4.57 -11.03
CA VAL A 86 4.57 5.46 -11.90
C VAL A 86 3.78 5.98 -13.11
N GLN A 87 2.59 5.44 -13.38
CA GLN A 87 1.70 5.93 -14.45
C GLN A 87 0.99 7.21 -13.99
N ASN A 88 1.67 8.35 -14.14
CA ASN A 88 1.13 9.71 -14.07
C ASN A 88 1.52 10.50 -15.32
#